data_AF-A0A653W723-F1
#
_entry.id   AF-A0A653W723-F1
#
_cell.length_a   1.000
_cell.length_b   1.000
_cell.length_c   1.000
_cell.angle_alpha   90.00
_cell.angle_beta   90.00
_cell.angle_gamma   90.00
#
_symmetry.space_group_name_H-M   'P 1'
#
loop_
_entity.id
_entity.type
_entity.pdbx_description
1 polymer ?
#
loop_
_entity_poly.entity_id
_entity_poly.type
_entity_poly.pdbx_seq_one_letter_code
_entity_poly.pdbx_strand_id
1 'polypeptide(L)'
;MRKKDISPKEARNESEIFDELQNLCCSPGYIHAVAYFCWRDNIIRFSGEKITEKDVEHQYSHEKLIRSEISTLVGLLAKGDIDTSIPEPGVLQNYLDRSEALLHEMHMSLQKPWMAAFAEMARNPRKSNRADPFNTAEGLREPIFYGGESAYNFQYEELALLKYAADSDWLRFHFGFTIDDACIVTRKLSELQMQKISQLREMMLNSHPDQWTFFPGFVFSARELEGPTGLSFEKIERILMAFTVDSKKANASFSSLSAFNETNAAPIIKAVDGSYILLQHYSLLEALYEAPFFWMVGDKSYAATASKNRGAFAEKFLSDRLTRVFDSRHVFQNVDIYKGKDRVTEADVLILYGDRALVVQAKSKRLTIEARKGNDLQLKDDFKKAIHDAYDQALLCAEALLDDSYRFVLPSGDEISIPNRPTKIFPVCSVSDHFPALAAQARQFLKIKSTKNVQPPVITDVFFFGCSN
;
A
#
# COMPACT_ATOMS: atom_id res chain seq x y z
N MET A 1 18.45 -23.49 -14.39
CA MET A 1 19.26 -23.25 -13.17
C MET A 1 18.32 -23.27 -11.99
N ARG A 2 18.69 -23.90 -10.86
CA ARG A 2 17.81 -23.95 -9.68
C ARG A 2 17.82 -22.60 -8.98
N LYS A 3 16.67 -22.20 -8.40
CA LYS A 3 16.42 -20.93 -7.69
C LYS A 3 17.49 -20.54 -6.65
N LYS A 4 18.31 -21.47 -6.15
CA LYS A 4 19.22 -21.26 -4.99
C LYS A 4 20.67 -20.91 -5.35
N ASP A 5 21.01 -20.83 -6.64
CA ASP A 5 22.41 -20.73 -7.07
C ASP A 5 22.82 -19.34 -7.60
N ILE A 6 21.90 -18.37 -7.71
CA ILE A 6 22.22 -17.04 -8.25
C ILE A 6 22.51 -16.09 -7.09
N SER A 7 23.74 -15.57 -7.03
CA SER A 7 24.11 -14.49 -6.11
C SER A 7 23.97 -13.10 -6.76
N PRO A 8 23.96 -11.99 -5.99
CA PRO A 8 23.94 -10.64 -6.59
C PRO A 8 25.13 -10.36 -7.50
N LYS A 9 26.26 -11.09 -7.35
CA LYS A 9 27.42 -10.96 -8.25
C LYS A 9 27.17 -11.55 -9.64
N GLU A 10 26.32 -12.57 -9.72
CA GLU A 10 26.04 -13.32 -10.94
C GLU A 10 24.74 -12.87 -11.61
N ALA A 11 23.85 -12.22 -10.85
CA ALA A 11 22.60 -11.69 -11.37
C ALA A 11 22.83 -10.75 -12.57
N ARG A 12 22.01 -10.87 -13.61
CA ARG A 12 22.02 -9.98 -14.78
C ARG A 12 21.55 -8.57 -14.45
N ASN A 13 21.52 -7.69 -15.45
CA ASN A 13 20.94 -6.35 -15.28
C ASN A 13 19.42 -6.43 -15.16
N GLU A 14 18.82 -5.50 -14.39
CA GLU A 14 17.38 -5.46 -14.16
C GLU A 14 16.57 -5.46 -15.47
N SER A 15 16.99 -4.70 -16.48
CA SER A 15 16.27 -4.61 -17.76
C SER A 15 16.22 -5.94 -18.49
N GLU A 16 17.32 -6.70 -18.50
CA GLU A 16 17.38 -8.01 -19.16
C GLU A 16 16.44 -9.02 -18.50
N ILE A 17 16.41 -9.01 -17.16
CA ILE A 17 15.54 -9.91 -16.37
C ILE A 17 14.06 -9.49 -16.56
N PHE A 18 13.78 -8.20 -16.57
CA PHE A 18 12.43 -7.66 -16.78
C PHE A 18 11.90 -7.98 -18.18
N ASP A 19 12.71 -7.84 -19.23
CA ASP A 19 12.34 -8.18 -20.60
C ASP A 19 12.08 -9.70 -20.74
N GLU A 20 12.88 -10.53 -20.09
CA GLU A 20 12.66 -11.98 -20.09
C GLU A 20 11.38 -12.38 -19.34
N LEU A 21 11.11 -11.74 -18.18
CA LEU A 21 9.83 -11.89 -17.48
C LEU A 21 8.67 -11.46 -18.36
N GLN A 22 8.79 -10.35 -19.09
CA GLN A 22 7.74 -9.87 -19.99
C GLN A 22 7.44 -10.90 -21.09
N ASN A 23 8.47 -11.43 -21.74
CA ASN A 23 8.33 -12.45 -22.78
C ASN A 23 7.67 -13.72 -22.23
N LEU A 24 8.03 -14.13 -21.01
CA LEU A 24 7.40 -15.25 -20.34
C LEU A 24 5.92 -14.96 -20.04
N CYS A 25 5.61 -13.79 -19.49
CA CYS A 25 4.25 -13.41 -19.11
C CYS A 25 3.29 -13.25 -20.29
N CYS A 26 3.82 -12.92 -21.47
CA CYS A 26 3.04 -12.82 -22.71
C CYS A 26 2.93 -14.16 -23.47
N SER A 27 3.40 -15.27 -22.89
CA SER A 27 3.28 -16.59 -23.50
C SER A 27 1.85 -17.13 -23.39
N PRO A 28 1.37 -17.94 -24.36
CA PRO A 28 0.01 -18.51 -24.32
C PRO A 28 -0.27 -19.29 -23.03
N GLY A 29 -1.47 -19.11 -22.45
CA GLY A 29 -1.85 -19.77 -21.21
C GLY A 29 -1.08 -19.34 -19.95
N TYR A 30 -0.19 -18.32 -20.01
CA TYR A 30 0.59 -17.91 -18.84
C TYR A 30 -0.28 -17.43 -17.66
N ILE A 31 -1.49 -16.93 -17.91
CA ILE A 31 -2.43 -16.54 -16.86
C ILE A 31 -2.74 -17.67 -15.87
N HIS A 32 -2.65 -18.94 -16.30
CA HIS A 32 -2.81 -20.10 -15.43
C HIS A 32 -1.66 -20.23 -14.41
N ALA A 33 -0.44 -19.79 -14.76
CA ALA A 33 0.69 -19.72 -13.82
C ALA A 33 0.44 -18.65 -12.75
N VAL A 34 -0.04 -17.46 -13.13
CA VAL A 34 -0.38 -16.39 -12.19
C VAL A 34 -1.51 -16.82 -11.26
N ALA A 35 -2.56 -17.45 -11.79
CA ALA A 35 -3.65 -17.99 -10.98
C ALA A 35 -3.16 -19.03 -9.97
N TYR A 36 -2.22 -19.90 -10.35
CA TYR A 36 -1.59 -20.85 -9.44
C TYR A 36 -0.79 -20.14 -8.34
N PHE A 37 0.03 -19.13 -8.66
CA PHE A 37 0.75 -18.35 -7.66
C PHE A 37 -0.21 -17.64 -6.69
N CYS A 38 -1.29 -17.05 -7.20
CA CYS A 38 -2.30 -16.40 -6.37
C CYS A 38 -2.95 -17.39 -5.40
N TRP A 39 -3.28 -18.61 -5.86
CA TRP A 39 -3.82 -19.65 -5.00
C TRP A 39 -2.79 -20.15 -3.96
N ARG A 40 -1.56 -20.44 -4.40
CA ARG A 40 -0.52 -21.02 -3.55
C ARG A 40 -0.06 -20.07 -2.46
N ASP A 41 0.15 -18.80 -2.82
CA ASP A 41 0.89 -17.84 -2.00
C ASP A 41 -0.02 -16.89 -1.22
N ASN A 42 -1.27 -16.67 -1.65
CA ASN A 42 -2.20 -15.76 -0.98
C ASN A 42 -3.34 -16.43 -0.22
N ILE A 43 -3.45 -17.77 -0.23
CA ILE A 43 -4.53 -18.49 0.45
C ILE A 43 -3.97 -19.38 1.56
N ILE A 44 -4.48 -19.19 2.78
CA ILE A 44 -4.20 -20.07 3.91
C ILE A 44 -5.14 -21.26 3.83
N ARG A 45 -4.56 -22.45 3.68
CA ARG A 45 -5.28 -23.72 3.60
C ARG A 45 -5.24 -24.34 4.98
N PHE A 46 -6.40 -24.63 5.56
CA PHE A 46 -6.51 -25.32 6.84
C PHE A 46 -7.60 -26.39 6.78
N SER A 47 -7.48 -27.39 7.65
CA SER A 47 -8.48 -28.44 7.82
C SER A 47 -8.94 -28.49 9.28
N GLY A 48 -10.24 -28.57 9.52
CA GLY A 48 -10.83 -28.56 10.86
C GLY A 48 -11.47 -27.22 11.22
N GLU A 49 -11.86 -27.05 12.48
CA GLU A 49 -12.63 -25.88 12.94
C GLU A 49 -11.78 -24.63 13.22
N LYS A 50 -10.45 -24.77 13.38
CA LYS A 50 -9.55 -23.67 13.73
C LYS A 50 -8.26 -23.75 12.91
N ILE A 51 -7.74 -22.57 12.56
CA ILE A 51 -6.42 -22.42 11.95
C ILE A 51 -5.35 -22.78 12.98
N THR A 52 -4.37 -23.57 12.58
CA THR A 52 -3.21 -23.96 13.39
C THR A 52 -1.95 -23.23 12.95
N GLU A 53 -0.92 -23.22 13.80
CA GLU A 53 0.41 -22.67 13.44
C GLU A 53 0.99 -23.33 12.18
N LYS A 54 0.78 -24.64 12.02
CA LYS A 54 1.24 -25.40 10.86
C LYS A 54 0.57 -24.95 9.56
N ASP A 55 -0.68 -24.50 9.61
CA ASP A 55 -1.40 -24.00 8.43
C ASP A 55 -0.85 -22.64 7.95
N VAL A 56 -0.23 -21.87 8.85
CA VAL A 56 0.36 -20.55 8.55
C VAL A 56 1.87 -20.61 8.33
N GLU A 57 2.57 -21.67 8.75
CA GLU A 57 4.03 -21.81 8.64
C GLU A 57 4.53 -21.61 7.20
N HIS A 58 3.79 -22.12 6.21
CA HIS A 58 4.12 -21.95 4.79
C HIS A 58 4.17 -20.48 4.34
N GLN A 59 3.47 -19.57 5.03
CA GLN A 59 3.48 -18.13 4.73
C GLN A 59 4.84 -17.47 4.98
N TYR A 60 5.73 -18.13 5.73
CA TYR A 60 7.10 -17.67 6.01
C TYR A 60 8.16 -18.34 5.11
N SER A 61 7.73 -19.13 4.12
CA SER A 61 8.66 -19.78 3.18
C SER A 61 9.30 -18.75 2.24
N HIS A 62 10.61 -18.87 2.03
CA HIS A 62 11.35 -18.09 1.02
C HIS A 62 11.01 -18.53 -0.42
N GLU A 63 10.22 -19.59 -0.57
CA GLU A 63 9.78 -20.07 -1.88
C GLU A 63 8.51 -19.36 -2.37
N LYS A 64 7.78 -18.71 -1.46
CA LYS A 64 6.55 -17.94 -1.73
C LYS A 64 6.87 -16.67 -2.53
N LEU A 65 6.03 -16.33 -3.52
CA LEU A 65 6.05 -15.01 -4.14
C LEU A 65 5.31 -13.99 -3.27
N ILE A 66 5.90 -12.80 -3.12
CA ILE A 66 5.22 -11.70 -2.44
C ILE A 66 4.24 -10.98 -3.37
N ARG A 67 3.33 -10.18 -2.80
CA ARG A 67 2.27 -9.51 -3.58
C ARG A 67 2.81 -8.56 -4.64
N SER A 68 3.95 -7.89 -4.41
CA SER A 68 4.56 -7.01 -5.42
C SER A 68 5.15 -7.79 -6.60
N GLU A 69 5.68 -8.99 -6.37
CA GLU A 69 6.12 -9.90 -7.43
C GLU A 69 4.94 -10.41 -8.25
N ILE A 70 3.87 -10.88 -7.61
CA ILE A 70 2.65 -11.30 -8.30
C ILE A 70 2.05 -10.13 -9.09
N SER A 71 1.99 -8.93 -8.49
CA SER A 71 1.51 -7.72 -9.18
C SER A 71 2.37 -7.36 -10.40
N THR A 72 3.68 -7.64 -10.34
CA THR A 72 4.58 -7.50 -11.49
C THR A 72 4.21 -8.47 -12.60
N LEU A 73 3.97 -9.74 -12.27
CA LEU A 73 3.53 -10.74 -13.27
C LEU A 73 2.17 -10.36 -13.90
N VAL A 74 1.21 -9.88 -13.11
CA VAL A 74 -0.09 -9.37 -13.60
C VAL A 74 0.11 -8.16 -14.51
N GLY A 75 0.98 -7.23 -14.12
CA GLY A 75 1.31 -6.05 -14.91
C GLY A 75 1.95 -6.39 -16.26
N LEU A 76 2.86 -7.36 -16.28
CA LEU A 76 3.52 -7.85 -17.50
C LEU A 76 2.55 -8.65 -18.38
N LEU A 77 1.68 -9.47 -17.80
CA LEU A 77 0.61 -10.19 -18.50
C LEU A 77 -0.31 -9.20 -19.24
N ALA A 78 -0.66 -8.08 -18.61
CA ALA A 78 -1.50 -7.04 -19.21
C ALA A 78 -0.83 -6.25 -20.37
N LYS A 79 0.44 -6.53 -20.69
CA LYS A 79 1.13 -5.96 -21.86
C LYS A 79 0.90 -6.74 -23.16
N GLY A 80 0.50 -8.01 -23.05
CA GLY A 80 0.25 -8.90 -24.19
C GLY A 80 -1.22 -9.22 -24.37
N ASP A 81 -1.52 -9.96 -25.44
CA ASP A 81 -2.82 -10.60 -25.60
C ASP A 81 -2.95 -11.76 -24.63
N ILE A 82 -4.04 -11.76 -23.85
CA ILE A 82 -4.24 -12.76 -22.80
C ILE A 82 -4.93 -13.98 -23.41
N ASP A 83 -4.14 -15.04 -23.62
CA ASP A 83 -4.65 -16.36 -23.96
C ASP A 83 -5.03 -17.15 -22.69
N THR A 84 -6.26 -17.66 -22.67
CA THR A 84 -6.84 -18.40 -21.55
C THR A 84 -6.90 -19.91 -21.80
N SER A 85 -6.16 -20.41 -22.79
CA SER A 85 -6.07 -21.84 -23.04
C SER A 85 -5.20 -22.50 -21.96
N ILE A 86 -5.62 -23.66 -21.47
CA ILE A 86 -4.87 -24.39 -20.45
C ILE A 86 -3.62 -24.98 -21.14
N PRO A 87 -2.40 -24.58 -20.71
CA PRO A 87 -1.17 -25.13 -21.27
C PRO A 87 -0.96 -26.58 -20.81
N GLU A 88 -0.18 -27.35 -21.57
CA GLU A 88 0.25 -28.69 -21.14
C GLU A 88 0.96 -28.63 -19.78
N PRO A 89 0.82 -29.64 -18.89
CA PRO A 89 1.41 -29.60 -17.55
C PRO A 89 2.92 -29.30 -17.52
N GLY A 90 3.68 -29.82 -18.48
CA GLY A 90 5.12 -29.54 -18.59
C GLY A 90 5.42 -28.09 -18.95
N VAL A 91 4.58 -27.46 -19.78
CA VAL A 91 4.68 -26.04 -20.14
C VAL A 91 4.31 -25.17 -18.94
N LEU A 92 3.21 -25.50 -18.25
CA LEU A 92 2.80 -24.81 -17.02
C LEU A 92 3.90 -24.86 -15.95
N GLN A 93 4.47 -26.04 -15.70
CA GLN A 93 5.56 -26.19 -14.74
C GLN A 93 6.78 -25.34 -15.11
N ASN A 94 7.13 -25.29 -16.40
CA ASN A 94 8.20 -24.42 -16.87
C ASN A 94 7.90 -22.92 -16.68
N TYR A 95 6.64 -22.48 -16.85
CA TYR A 95 6.25 -21.10 -16.52
C TYR A 95 6.44 -20.81 -15.04
N LEU A 96 6.06 -21.72 -14.16
CA LEU A 96 6.24 -21.57 -12.71
C LEU A 96 7.72 -21.46 -12.35
N ASP A 97 8.53 -22.44 -12.75
CA ASP A 97 9.95 -22.53 -12.40
C ASP A 97 10.73 -21.32 -12.94
N ARG A 98 10.45 -20.88 -14.17
CA ARG A 98 11.11 -19.71 -14.77
C ARG A 98 10.70 -18.41 -14.11
N SER A 99 9.43 -18.24 -13.76
CA SER A 99 8.96 -17.03 -13.09
C SER A 99 9.66 -16.86 -11.74
N GLU A 100 9.75 -17.93 -10.96
CA GLU A 100 10.43 -17.90 -9.66
C GLU A 100 11.94 -17.67 -9.77
N ALA A 101 12.59 -18.29 -10.76
CA ALA A 101 14.01 -18.09 -10.99
C ALA A 101 14.32 -16.64 -11.40
N LEU A 102 13.52 -16.06 -12.29
CA LEU A 102 13.71 -14.68 -12.76
C LEU A 102 13.38 -13.66 -11.68
N LEU A 103 12.33 -13.87 -10.88
CA LEU A 103 12.00 -12.99 -9.75
C LEU A 103 13.06 -13.05 -8.65
N HIS A 104 13.61 -14.24 -8.37
CA HIS A 104 14.74 -14.36 -7.46
C HIS A 104 16.00 -13.66 -8.01
N GLU A 105 16.32 -13.84 -9.29
CA GLU A 105 17.44 -13.13 -9.93
C GLU A 105 17.25 -11.62 -9.90
N MET A 106 16.01 -11.14 -10.10
CA MET A 106 15.65 -9.73 -9.98
C MET A 106 15.90 -9.20 -8.57
N HIS A 107 15.50 -9.96 -7.54
CA HIS A 107 15.81 -9.64 -6.14
C HIS A 107 17.31 -9.50 -5.92
N MET A 108 18.10 -10.47 -6.41
CA MET A 108 19.55 -10.45 -6.32
C MET A 108 20.16 -9.26 -7.08
N SER A 109 19.60 -8.87 -8.22
CA SER A 109 20.05 -7.68 -8.96
C SER A 109 19.83 -6.41 -8.14
N LEU A 110 18.68 -6.26 -7.47
CA LEU A 110 18.38 -5.12 -6.61
C LEU A 110 19.25 -5.04 -5.34
N GLN A 111 19.88 -6.15 -4.94
CA GLN A 111 20.82 -6.20 -3.81
C GLN A 111 22.26 -5.82 -4.19
N LYS A 112 22.59 -5.61 -5.46
CA LYS A 112 23.95 -5.21 -5.90
C LYS A 112 24.46 -3.94 -5.19
N PRO A 113 23.68 -2.86 -5.04
CA PRO A 113 24.13 -1.65 -4.34
C PRO A 113 24.49 -1.94 -2.88
N TRP A 114 23.74 -2.83 -2.22
CA TRP A 114 24.00 -3.25 -0.84
C TRP A 114 25.31 -4.03 -0.73
N MET A 115 25.55 -4.97 -1.64
CA MET A 115 26.82 -5.70 -1.65
C MET A 115 28.02 -4.78 -1.87
N ALA A 116 27.91 -3.80 -2.77
CA ALA A 116 28.95 -2.81 -3.02
C ALA A 116 29.21 -1.96 -1.77
N ALA A 117 28.15 -1.47 -1.14
CA ALA A 117 28.19 -0.69 0.10
C ALA A 117 28.86 -1.46 1.26
N PHE A 118 28.48 -2.73 1.49
CA PHE A 118 29.10 -3.56 2.53
C PHE A 118 30.57 -3.85 2.23
N ALA A 119 30.93 -4.09 0.97
CA ALA A 119 32.33 -4.29 0.59
C ALA A 119 33.17 -3.03 0.81
N GLU A 120 32.62 -1.84 0.55
CA GLU A 120 33.28 -0.56 0.83
C GLU A 120 33.43 -0.33 2.34
N MET A 121 32.39 -0.60 3.12
CA MET A 121 32.41 -0.47 4.58
C MET A 121 33.46 -1.40 5.22
N ALA A 122 33.57 -2.64 4.74
CA ALA A 122 34.59 -3.58 5.19
C ALA A 122 36.02 -3.11 4.85
N ARG A 123 36.21 -2.48 3.68
CA ARG A 123 37.51 -1.92 3.26
C ARG A 123 37.87 -0.64 4.01
N ASN A 124 36.89 0.21 4.31
CA ASN A 124 37.09 1.53 4.91
C ASN A 124 36.13 1.78 6.08
N PRO A 125 36.36 1.17 7.26
CA PRO A 125 35.46 1.28 8.42
C PRO A 125 35.23 2.74 8.88
N ARG A 126 36.22 3.62 8.66
CA ARG A 126 36.15 5.06 9.01
C ARG A 126 35.22 5.88 8.10
N LYS A 127 34.71 5.33 6.99
CA LYS A 127 33.76 5.97 6.06
C LYS A 127 32.38 5.31 6.09
N SER A 128 32.08 4.48 7.08
CA SER A 128 30.82 3.70 7.16
C SER A 128 29.56 4.53 6.92
N ASN A 129 29.48 5.75 7.47
CA ASN A 129 28.31 6.63 7.29
C ASN A 129 28.10 7.13 5.84
N ARG A 130 29.15 7.15 5.01
CA ARG A 130 29.05 7.52 3.58
C ARG A 130 28.74 6.33 2.67
N ALA A 131 29.03 5.11 3.13
CA ALA A 131 28.80 3.86 2.41
C ALA A 131 27.54 3.13 2.90
N ASP A 132 26.67 3.79 3.68
CA ASP A 132 25.42 3.20 4.15
C ASP A 132 24.40 3.18 3.00
N PRO A 133 23.94 2.00 2.54
CA PRO A 133 23.05 1.89 1.38
C PRO A 133 21.68 2.56 1.61
N PHE A 134 21.25 2.72 2.86
CA PHE A 134 20.02 3.43 3.21
C PHE A 134 20.08 4.94 2.92
N ASN A 135 21.27 5.51 2.70
CA ASN A 135 21.43 6.93 2.36
C ASN A 135 21.14 7.27 0.90
N THR A 136 20.96 6.25 0.05
CA THR A 136 20.78 6.41 -1.40
C THR A 136 19.44 5.85 -1.83
N ALA A 137 18.79 6.54 -2.76
CA ALA A 137 17.55 6.09 -3.35
C ALA A 137 17.76 4.80 -4.15
N GLU A 138 18.95 4.58 -4.71
CA GLU A 138 19.34 3.32 -5.34
C GLU A 138 19.33 2.14 -4.34
N GLY A 139 19.97 2.29 -3.17
CA GLY A 139 19.92 1.28 -2.11
C GLY A 139 18.53 1.08 -1.52
N LEU A 140 17.68 2.11 -1.53
CA LEU A 140 16.30 2.00 -1.05
C LEU A 140 15.33 1.34 -2.04
N ARG A 141 15.72 1.05 -3.29
CA ARG A 141 14.82 0.39 -4.26
C ARG A 141 14.38 -0.99 -3.79
N GLU A 142 15.30 -1.79 -3.26
CA GLU A 142 15.01 -3.12 -2.72
C GLU A 142 14.01 -3.07 -1.55
N PRO A 143 14.24 -2.32 -0.45
CA PRO A 143 13.31 -2.29 0.67
C PRO A 143 11.99 -1.58 0.35
N ILE A 144 11.95 -0.70 -0.67
CA ILE A 144 10.70 -0.11 -1.16
C ILE A 144 9.85 -1.16 -1.90
N PHE A 145 10.48 -2.05 -2.68
CA PHE A 145 9.77 -3.05 -3.49
C PHE A 145 9.42 -4.34 -2.72
N TYR A 146 10.36 -4.81 -1.90
CA TYR A 146 10.23 -6.02 -1.06
C TYR A 146 9.80 -5.72 0.38
N GLY A 147 9.49 -4.46 0.68
CA GLY A 147 8.96 -4.04 1.98
C GLY A 147 7.62 -4.70 2.30
N GLY A 148 7.33 -4.81 3.60
CA GLY A 148 6.05 -5.34 4.08
C GLY A 148 4.86 -4.48 3.66
N GLU A 149 3.70 -5.14 3.60
CA GLU A 149 2.40 -4.51 3.34
C GLU A 149 2.03 -3.54 4.47
N SER A 150 1.34 -2.45 4.12
CA SER A 150 0.94 -1.44 5.12
C SER A 150 -0.32 -1.80 5.88
N ALA A 151 -1.21 -2.61 5.32
CA ALA A 151 -2.57 -2.75 5.84
C ALA A 151 -3.16 -4.13 5.58
N TYR A 152 -4.09 -4.52 6.46
CA TYR A 152 -4.96 -5.68 6.25
C TYR A 152 -6.12 -5.34 5.30
N ASN A 153 -6.71 -6.38 4.69
CA ASN A 153 -7.83 -6.25 3.75
C ASN A 153 -8.97 -5.36 4.28
N PHE A 154 -9.40 -5.60 5.53
CA PHE A 154 -10.51 -4.87 6.14
C PHE A 154 -10.19 -3.39 6.35
N GLN A 155 -8.92 -3.04 6.57
CA GLN A 155 -8.51 -1.65 6.80
C GLN A 155 -8.65 -0.82 5.54
N TYR A 156 -8.29 -1.36 4.37
CA TYR A 156 -8.50 -0.65 3.11
C TYR A 156 -9.96 -0.34 2.86
N GLU A 157 -10.84 -1.32 3.10
CA GLU A 157 -12.28 -1.14 2.92
C GLU A 157 -12.85 -0.10 3.90
N GLU A 158 -12.60 -0.26 5.20
CA GLU A 158 -13.09 0.67 6.23
C GLU A 158 -12.56 2.09 6.02
N LEU A 159 -11.28 2.24 5.70
CA LEU A 159 -10.68 3.55 5.50
C LEU A 159 -11.08 4.18 4.16
N ALA A 160 -11.36 3.40 3.12
CA ALA A 160 -11.88 3.94 1.85
C ALA A 160 -13.24 4.60 2.07
N LEU A 161 -14.14 3.96 2.83
CA LEU A 161 -15.44 4.53 3.21
C LEU A 161 -15.28 5.88 3.90
N LEU A 162 -14.40 5.95 4.90
CA LEU A 162 -14.15 7.18 5.66
C LEU A 162 -13.48 8.27 4.80
N LYS A 163 -12.51 7.89 3.97
CA LYS A 163 -11.71 8.79 3.14
C LYS A 163 -12.54 9.49 2.08
N TYR A 164 -13.47 8.76 1.45
CA TYR A 164 -14.27 9.28 0.34
C TYR A 164 -15.71 9.63 0.74
N ALA A 165 -16.06 9.62 2.02
CA ALA A 165 -17.39 10.01 2.50
C ALA A 165 -17.79 11.41 2.05
N ALA A 166 -16.85 12.37 2.12
CA ALA A 166 -17.08 13.76 1.68
C ALA A 166 -17.11 13.92 0.15
N ASP A 167 -16.68 12.90 -0.59
CA ASP A 167 -16.59 12.90 -2.06
C ASP A 167 -17.69 12.04 -2.71
N SER A 168 -18.62 11.49 -1.92
CA SER A 168 -19.64 10.55 -2.37
C SER A 168 -20.53 11.11 -3.48
N ASP A 169 -20.90 12.39 -3.40
CA ASP A 169 -21.68 13.06 -4.44
C ASP A 169 -20.91 13.19 -5.76
N TRP A 170 -19.61 13.50 -5.68
CA TRP A 170 -18.76 13.57 -6.86
C TRP A 170 -18.64 12.20 -7.53
N LEU A 171 -18.39 11.14 -6.75
CA LEU A 171 -18.34 9.76 -7.27
C LEU A 171 -19.66 9.36 -7.92
N ARG A 172 -20.78 9.65 -7.27
CA ARG A 172 -22.12 9.36 -7.78
C ARG A 172 -22.39 10.08 -9.10
N PHE A 173 -22.01 11.35 -9.20
CA PHE A 173 -22.24 12.15 -10.41
C PHE A 173 -21.37 11.68 -11.59
N HIS A 174 -20.07 11.43 -11.36
CA HIS A 174 -19.12 11.11 -12.44
C HIS A 174 -19.10 9.63 -12.84
N PHE A 175 -19.31 8.72 -11.88
CA PHE A 175 -19.19 7.27 -12.10
C PHE A 175 -20.51 6.51 -11.90
N GLY A 176 -21.54 7.16 -11.35
CA GLY A 176 -22.85 6.53 -11.16
C GLY A 176 -22.93 5.58 -9.96
N PHE A 177 -21.96 5.63 -9.04
CA PHE A 177 -21.92 4.84 -7.81
C PHE A 177 -21.25 5.62 -6.67
N THR A 178 -21.50 5.24 -5.43
CA THR A 178 -20.78 5.76 -4.25
C THR A 178 -19.63 4.84 -3.84
N ILE A 179 -18.73 5.32 -2.98
CA ILE A 179 -17.67 4.45 -2.44
C ILE A 179 -18.25 3.26 -1.66
N ASP A 180 -19.38 3.42 -0.98
CA ASP A 180 -20.11 2.34 -0.31
C ASP A 180 -20.52 1.23 -1.28
N ASP A 181 -21.08 1.60 -2.44
CA ASP A 181 -21.45 0.64 -3.48
C ASP A 181 -20.22 -0.17 -3.93
N ALA A 182 -19.08 0.51 -4.14
CA ALA A 182 -17.83 -0.12 -4.57
C ALA A 182 -17.23 -1.04 -3.50
N CYS A 183 -17.32 -0.68 -2.22
CA CYS A 183 -16.91 -1.53 -1.10
C CYS A 183 -17.76 -2.81 -1.04
N ILE A 184 -19.09 -2.69 -1.15
CA ILE A 184 -20.01 -3.83 -1.19
C ILE A 184 -19.64 -4.80 -2.32
N VAL A 185 -19.46 -4.29 -3.54
CA VAL A 185 -19.06 -5.12 -4.70
C VAL A 185 -17.72 -5.80 -4.45
N THR A 186 -16.73 -5.06 -3.96
CA THR A 186 -15.38 -5.59 -3.69
C THR A 186 -15.43 -6.72 -2.67
N ARG A 187 -16.14 -6.54 -1.55
CA ARG A 187 -16.31 -7.58 -0.53
C ARG A 187 -17.00 -8.83 -1.08
N LYS A 188 -18.10 -8.66 -1.80
CA LYS A 188 -18.86 -9.79 -2.39
C LYS A 188 -18.09 -10.51 -3.48
N LEU A 189 -17.23 -9.82 -4.21
CA LEU A 189 -16.33 -10.45 -5.16
C LEU A 189 -15.31 -11.36 -4.46
N SER A 190 -14.77 -10.96 -3.31
CA SER A 190 -13.89 -11.82 -2.49
C SER A 190 -14.57 -13.11 -2.04
N GLU A 191 -15.80 -12.98 -1.52
CA GLU A 191 -16.63 -14.12 -1.11
C GLU A 191 -16.89 -15.08 -2.29
N LEU A 192 -17.25 -14.53 -3.46
CA LEU A 192 -17.48 -15.30 -4.68
C LEU A 192 -16.23 -16.06 -5.13
N GLN A 193 -15.06 -15.40 -5.17
CA GLN A 193 -13.81 -16.06 -5.56
C GLN A 193 -13.43 -17.18 -4.58
N MET A 194 -13.60 -16.97 -3.27
CA MET A 194 -13.32 -17.99 -2.27
C MET A 194 -14.23 -19.21 -2.44
N GLN A 195 -15.52 -18.98 -2.75
CA GLN A 195 -16.46 -20.06 -3.07
C GLN A 195 -16.03 -20.84 -4.32
N LYS A 196 -15.69 -20.14 -5.41
CA LYS A 196 -15.26 -20.78 -6.66
C LYS A 196 -13.97 -21.60 -6.48
N ILE A 197 -12.98 -21.05 -5.79
CA ILE A 197 -11.71 -21.74 -5.51
C ILE A 197 -11.94 -23.00 -4.67
N SER A 198 -12.86 -22.94 -3.69
CA SER A 198 -13.22 -24.10 -2.86
C SER A 198 -13.85 -25.21 -3.70
N GLN A 199 -14.77 -24.87 -4.61
CA GLN A 199 -15.43 -25.82 -5.50
C GLN A 199 -14.47 -26.42 -6.54
N LEU A 200 -13.53 -25.63 -7.06
CA LEU A 200 -12.54 -26.10 -8.04
C LEU A 200 -11.71 -27.27 -7.52
N ARG A 201 -11.39 -27.27 -6.23
CA ARG A 201 -10.64 -28.37 -5.61
C ARG A 201 -11.38 -29.70 -5.73
N GLU A 202 -12.69 -29.70 -5.51
CA GLU A 202 -13.53 -30.89 -5.63
C GLU A 202 -13.66 -31.34 -7.09
N MET A 203 -13.77 -30.38 -8.02
CA MET A 203 -13.83 -30.67 -9.44
C MET A 203 -12.53 -31.29 -9.96
N MET A 204 -11.37 -30.76 -9.55
CA MET A 204 -10.06 -31.26 -9.99
C MET A 204 -9.80 -32.71 -9.56
N LEU A 205 -10.31 -33.13 -8.39
CA LEU A 205 -10.22 -34.53 -7.93
C LEU A 205 -10.92 -35.51 -8.88
N ASN A 206 -11.88 -35.02 -9.68
CA ASN A 206 -12.69 -35.81 -10.61
C ASN A 206 -12.32 -35.57 -12.08
N SER A 207 -11.27 -34.82 -12.38
CA SER A 207 -10.82 -34.51 -13.74
C SER A 207 -9.42 -35.07 -14.04
N HIS A 208 -9.09 -35.23 -15.33
CA HIS A 208 -7.74 -35.58 -15.75
C HIS A 208 -6.74 -34.49 -15.30
N PRO A 209 -5.51 -34.84 -14.87
CA PRO A 209 -4.49 -33.86 -14.42
C PRO A 209 -4.18 -32.76 -15.45
N ASP A 210 -4.26 -33.06 -16.74
CA ASP A 210 -4.04 -32.08 -17.82
C ASP A 210 -5.10 -30.95 -17.85
N GLN A 211 -6.17 -31.07 -17.08
CA GLN A 211 -7.22 -30.05 -16.94
C GLN A 211 -7.14 -29.31 -15.60
N TRP A 212 -6.14 -29.61 -14.76
CA TRP A 212 -6.00 -28.98 -13.46
C TRP A 212 -5.57 -27.52 -13.60
N THR A 213 -6.44 -26.63 -13.14
CA THR A 213 -6.14 -25.21 -13.08
C THR A 213 -6.97 -24.49 -12.03
N PHE A 214 -6.40 -23.45 -11.44
CA PHE A 214 -7.10 -22.56 -10.52
C PHE A 214 -7.68 -21.32 -11.20
N PHE A 215 -7.38 -21.10 -12.49
CA PHE A 215 -7.78 -19.90 -13.23
C PHE A 215 -9.30 -19.61 -13.16
N PRO A 216 -10.21 -20.57 -13.32
CA PRO A 216 -11.65 -20.29 -13.26
C PRO A 216 -12.13 -19.71 -11.92
N GLY A 217 -11.35 -19.87 -10.84
CA GLY A 217 -11.65 -19.31 -9.52
C GLY A 217 -11.51 -17.79 -9.47
N PHE A 218 -10.79 -17.22 -10.44
CA PHE A 218 -10.52 -15.80 -10.57
C PHE A 218 -11.36 -15.11 -11.65
N VAL A 219 -12.17 -15.88 -12.39
CA VAL A 219 -13.05 -15.40 -13.46
C VAL A 219 -14.48 -15.24 -12.94
N PHE A 220 -15.16 -14.16 -13.30
CA PHE A 220 -16.52 -13.88 -12.87
C PHE A 220 -17.26 -12.97 -13.86
N SER A 221 -18.58 -12.90 -13.72
CA SER A 221 -19.45 -11.98 -14.45
C SER A 221 -20.13 -11.01 -13.49
N ALA A 222 -20.52 -9.83 -13.96
CA ALA A 222 -21.27 -8.87 -13.14
C ALA A 222 -22.60 -9.43 -12.62
N ARG A 223 -23.25 -10.35 -13.37
CA ARG A 223 -24.50 -10.99 -12.98
C ARG A 223 -24.38 -11.83 -11.71
N GLU A 224 -23.23 -12.47 -11.50
CA GLU A 224 -22.99 -13.27 -10.29
C GLU A 224 -22.96 -12.42 -9.01
N LEU A 225 -22.82 -11.10 -9.15
CA LEU A 225 -22.75 -10.16 -8.03
C LEU A 225 -24.10 -9.48 -7.74
N GLU A 226 -25.12 -9.55 -8.60
CA GLU A 226 -26.41 -8.88 -8.39
C GLU A 226 -27.12 -9.34 -7.11
N GLY A 227 -27.33 -10.64 -6.97
CA GLY A 227 -27.96 -11.23 -5.78
C GLY A 227 -27.18 -10.95 -4.49
N PRO A 228 -25.87 -11.26 -4.42
CA PRO A 228 -25.07 -11.03 -3.22
C PRO A 228 -24.92 -9.55 -2.80
N THR A 229 -24.93 -8.62 -3.75
CA THR A 229 -24.76 -7.18 -3.46
C THR A 229 -26.09 -6.43 -3.28
N GLY A 230 -27.18 -6.93 -3.86
CA GLY A 230 -28.45 -6.20 -3.93
C GLY A 230 -28.42 -4.98 -4.86
N LEU A 231 -27.37 -4.83 -5.68
CA LEU A 231 -27.21 -3.73 -6.64
C LEU A 231 -27.67 -4.16 -8.04
N SER A 232 -28.12 -3.21 -8.84
CA SER A 232 -28.48 -3.43 -10.24
C SER A 232 -27.24 -3.79 -11.08
N PHE A 233 -27.41 -4.68 -12.07
CA PHE A 233 -26.40 -5.02 -13.07
C PHE A 233 -25.62 -3.80 -13.59
N GLU A 234 -26.30 -2.72 -14.00
CA GLU A 234 -25.67 -1.55 -14.59
C GLU A 234 -24.72 -0.83 -13.63
N LYS A 235 -25.07 -0.82 -12.33
CA LYS A 235 -24.24 -0.21 -11.30
C LYS A 235 -23.00 -1.06 -11.03
N ILE A 236 -23.16 -2.39 -10.97
CA ILE A 236 -22.04 -3.32 -10.80
C ILE A 236 -21.08 -3.20 -11.98
N GLU A 237 -21.59 -3.20 -13.22
CA GLU A 237 -20.76 -2.98 -14.42
C GLU A 237 -19.96 -1.68 -14.34
N ARG A 238 -20.58 -0.57 -13.93
CA ARG A 238 -19.87 0.72 -13.77
C ARG A 238 -18.73 0.64 -12.76
N ILE A 239 -18.95 -0.03 -11.63
CA ILE A 239 -17.94 -0.24 -10.59
C ILE A 239 -16.79 -1.08 -11.14
N LEU A 240 -17.10 -2.24 -11.73
CA LEU A 240 -16.07 -3.12 -12.30
C LEU A 240 -15.27 -2.40 -13.40
N MET A 241 -15.94 -1.64 -14.27
CA MET A 241 -15.30 -0.83 -15.31
C MET A 241 -14.37 0.25 -14.75
N ALA A 242 -14.74 0.90 -13.64
CA ALA A 242 -13.88 1.92 -13.03
C ALA A 242 -12.53 1.36 -12.54
N PHE A 243 -12.48 0.06 -12.21
CA PHE A 243 -11.27 -0.65 -11.78
C PHE A 243 -10.73 -1.60 -12.85
N THR A 244 -11.19 -1.50 -14.11
CA THR A 244 -10.70 -2.33 -15.22
C THR A 244 -9.52 -1.65 -15.91
N VAL A 245 -8.41 -2.38 -16.09
CA VAL A 245 -7.24 -1.89 -16.85
C VAL A 245 -7.64 -1.63 -18.31
N ASP A 246 -7.15 -0.53 -18.87
CA ASP A 246 -7.38 -0.21 -20.28
C ASP A 246 -6.48 -1.07 -21.18
N SER A 247 -7.05 -2.13 -21.75
CA SER A 247 -6.34 -3.05 -22.64
C SER A 247 -5.72 -2.35 -23.85
N LYS A 248 -6.25 -1.19 -24.28
CA LYS A 248 -5.69 -0.44 -25.41
C LYS A 248 -4.35 0.20 -25.09
N LYS A 249 -4.07 0.48 -23.82
CA LYS A 249 -2.77 1.02 -23.39
C LYS A 249 -1.72 -0.08 -23.23
N ALA A 250 -2.13 -1.34 -23.16
CA ALA A 250 -1.27 -2.50 -22.98
C ALA A 250 -0.23 -2.29 -21.86
N ASN A 251 -0.63 -1.61 -20.78
CA ASN A 251 0.23 -1.22 -19.66
C ASN A 251 1.61 -0.71 -20.12
N ALA A 252 1.62 0.13 -21.18
CA ALA A 252 2.86 0.53 -21.86
C ALA A 252 3.82 1.30 -20.94
N SER A 253 3.29 2.01 -19.94
CA SER A 253 4.09 2.74 -18.96
C SER A 253 4.90 1.83 -18.03
N PHE A 254 4.54 0.55 -17.90
CA PHE A 254 5.24 -0.40 -17.04
C PHE A 254 6.49 -0.96 -17.75
N SER A 255 7.56 -0.18 -17.75
CA SER A 255 8.82 -0.47 -18.47
C SER A 255 9.97 -0.94 -17.55
N SER A 256 9.74 -0.98 -16.24
CA SER A 256 10.68 -1.49 -15.23
C SER A 256 9.93 -1.73 -13.92
N LEU A 257 10.53 -2.43 -12.96
CA LEU A 257 9.92 -2.70 -11.65
C LEU A 257 9.45 -1.43 -10.91
N SER A 258 10.18 -0.32 -11.06
CA SER A 258 9.87 0.96 -10.41
C SER A 258 8.91 1.83 -11.23
N ALA A 259 8.56 1.43 -12.44
CA ALA A 259 7.66 2.17 -13.31
C ALA A 259 6.20 2.01 -12.88
N PHE A 260 5.31 2.87 -13.40
CA PHE A 260 3.89 2.79 -13.08
C PHE A 260 3.27 1.56 -13.75
N ASN A 261 2.78 0.65 -12.90
CA ASN A 261 1.98 -0.49 -13.31
C ASN A 261 0.49 -0.12 -13.23
N GLU A 262 -0.18 0.00 -14.38
CA GLU A 262 -1.59 0.37 -14.47
C GLU A 262 -2.50 -0.61 -13.74
N THR A 263 -2.12 -1.90 -13.69
CA THR A 263 -2.91 -2.93 -13.00
C THR A 263 -2.94 -2.74 -11.48
N ASN A 264 -2.04 -1.93 -10.90
CA ASN A 264 -2.11 -1.61 -9.48
C ASN A 264 -3.22 -0.58 -9.18
N ALA A 265 -3.57 0.28 -10.15
CA ALA A 265 -4.64 1.26 -10.01
C ALA A 265 -5.99 0.74 -10.55
N ALA A 266 -5.94 -0.20 -11.49
CA ALA A 266 -7.11 -0.82 -12.10
C ALA A 266 -6.86 -2.34 -12.28
N PRO A 267 -7.02 -3.16 -11.23
CA PRO A 267 -6.56 -4.55 -11.20
C PRO A 267 -7.49 -5.55 -11.90
N ILE A 268 -8.65 -5.12 -12.38
CA ILE A 268 -9.59 -5.99 -13.07
C ILE A 268 -9.22 -6.03 -14.56
N ILE A 269 -9.26 -7.21 -15.16
CA ILE A 269 -9.07 -7.41 -16.60
C ILE A 269 -10.41 -7.82 -17.20
N LYS A 270 -10.78 -7.23 -18.34
CA LYS A 270 -11.95 -7.68 -19.12
C LYS A 270 -11.52 -8.70 -20.17
N ALA A 271 -12.13 -9.89 -20.12
CA ALA A 271 -11.91 -10.96 -21.08
C ALA A 271 -12.67 -10.70 -22.39
N VAL A 272 -12.27 -11.41 -23.45
CA VAL A 272 -12.84 -11.26 -24.80
C VAL A 272 -14.33 -11.66 -24.85
N ASP A 273 -14.72 -12.65 -24.06
CA ASP A 273 -16.11 -13.11 -23.94
C ASP A 273 -17.00 -12.19 -23.08
N GLY A 274 -16.42 -11.10 -22.55
CA GLY A 274 -17.09 -10.11 -21.71
C GLY A 274 -17.03 -10.41 -20.22
N SER A 275 -16.45 -11.54 -19.79
CA SER A 275 -16.23 -11.80 -18.37
C SER A 275 -15.14 -10.91 -17.78
N TYR A 276 -15.01 -10.95 -16.46
CA TYR A 276 -14.00 -10.24 -15.70
C TYR A 276 -13.03 -11.21 -15.04
N ILE A 277 -11.80 -10.75 -14.87
CA ILE A 277 -10.72 -11.51 -14.22
C ILE A 277 -10.13 -10.61 -13.13
N LEU A 278 -10.03 -11.14 -11.92
CA LEU A 278 -9.32 -10.49 -10.81
C LEU A 278 -8.38 -11.52 -10.17
N LEU A 279 -7.08 -11.42 -10.42
CA LEU A 279 -6.11 -12.40 -9.92
C LEU A 279 -5.72 -12.16 -8.46
N GLN A 280 -5.67 -10.88 -8.04
CA GLN A 280 -5.27 -10.51 -6.68
C GLN A 280 -6.29 -9.55 -6.05
N HIS A 281 -7.16 -10.09 -5.19
CA HIS A 281 -8.18 -9.31 -4.50
C HIS A 281 -7.61 -8.17 -3.65
N TYR A 282 -6.45 -8.38 -3.03
CA TYR A 282 -5.75 -7.35 -2.27
C TYR A 282 -5.43 -6.10 -3.12
N SER A 283 -5.05 -6.28 -4.39
CA SER A 283 -4.79 -5.14 -5.30
C SER A 283 -6.07 -4.34 -5.59
N LEU A 284 -7.24 -4.97 -5.59
CA LEU A 284 -8.52 -4.26 -5.72
C LEU A 284 -8.82 -3.42 -4.48
N LEU A 285 -8.51 -3.91 -3.28
CA LEU A 285 -8.67 -3.14 -2.05
C LEU A 285 -7.71 -1.95 -1.98
N GLU A 286 -6.46 -2.13 -2.41
CA GLU A 286 -5.49 -1.03 -2.56
C GLU A 286 -5.99 -0.01 -3.58
N ALA A 287 -6.44 -0.46 -4.76
CA ALA A 287 -7.00 0.42 -5.78
C ALA A 287 -8.25 1.15 -5.28
N LEU A 288 -9.14 0.48 -4.55
CA LEU A 288 -10.33 1.08 -3.94
C LEU A 288 -9.97 2.22 -2.97
N TYR A 289 -8.90 2.05 -2.19
CA TYR A 289 -8.41 3.08 -1.27
C TYR A 289 -7.67 4.22 -1.97
N GLU A 290 -6.96 3.96 -3.08
CA GLU A 290 -6.05 4.92 -3.70
C GLU A 290 -6.57 5.58 -4.98
N ALA A 291 -7.13 4.80 -5.90
CA ALA A 291 -7.48 5.24 -7.25
C ALA A 291 -8.51 6.39 -7.30
N PRO A 292 -9.59 6.39 -6.48
CA PRO A 292 -10.60 7.45 -6.55
C PRO A 292 -10.04 8.86 -6.35
N PHE A 293 -9.04 9.02 -5.48
CA PHE A 293 -8.35 10.29 -5.32
C PHE A 293 -7.72 10.79 -6.63
N PHE A 294 -7.10 9.92 -7.42
CA PHE A 294 -6.49 10.30 -8.68
C PHE A 294 -7.52 10.62 -9.77
N TRP A 295 -8.69 9.97 -9.75
CA TRP A 295 -9.81 10.34 -10.64
C TRP A 295 -10.26 11.78 -10.36
N MET A 296 -10.40 12.12 -9.08
CA MET A 296 -10.82 13.45 -8.63
C MET A 296 -9.77 14.54 -8.89
N VAL A 297 -8.48 14.24 -8.68
CA VAL A 297 -7.41 15.19 -9.00
C VAL A 297 -7.27 15.43 -10.50
N GLY A 298 -7.66 14.44 -11.33
CA GLY A 298 -7.77 14.61 -12.77
C GLY A 298 -8.82 15.65 -13.19
N ASP A 299 -9.87 15.84 -12.38
CA ASP A 299 -10.85 16.92 -12.52
C ASP A 299 -10.30 18.22 -11.90
N LYS A 300 -9.82 19.12 -12.76
CA LYS A 300 -9.25 20.41 -12.33
C LYS A 300 -10.23 21.27 -11.51
N SER A 301 -11.54 21.11 -11.70
CA SER A 301 -12.55 21.86 -10.96
C SER A 301 -12.74 21.35 -9.53
N TYR A 302 -12.39 20.07 -9.29
CA TYR A 302 -12.59 19.40 -8.01
C TYR A 302 -11.27 19.06 -7.27
N ALA A 303 -10.13 19.10 -7.95
CA ALA A 303 -8.83 18.71 -7.40
C ALA A 303 -8.46 19.36 -6.06
N ALA A 304 -8.81 20.65 -5.88
CA ALA A 304 -8.58 21.38 -4.63
C ALA A 304 -9.48 20.84 -3.49
N THR A 305 -10.75 20.56 -3.79
CA THR A 305 -11.70 19.96 -2.86
C THR A 305 -11.27 18.56 -2.45
N ALA A 306 -10.90 17.70 -3.41
CA ALA A 306 -10.41 16.36 -3.13
C ALA A 306 -9.14 16.35 -2.26
N SER A 307 -8.20 17.26 -2.52
CA SER A 307 -6.99 17.42 -1.70
C SER A 307 -7.33 17.85 -0.27
N LYS A 308 -8.27 18.79 -0.11
CA LYS A 308 -8.75 19.24 1.20
C LYS A 308 -9.45 18.11 1.95
N ASN A 309 -10.34 17.36 1.29
CA ASN A 309 -11.08 16.26 1.88
C ASN A 309 -10.15 15.13 2.34
N ARG A 310 -9.12 14.79 1.54
CA ARG A 310 -8.10 13.80 1.92
C ARG A 310 -7.29 14.22 3.16
N GLY A 311 -6.96 15.51 3.29
CA GLY A 311 -6.32 16.05 4.49
C GLY A 311 -7.22 15.96 5.72
N ALA A 312 -8.46 16.45 5.59
CA ALA A 312 -9.45 16.42 6.66
C ALA A 312 -9.78 14.98 7.12
N PHE A 313 -9.80 14.01 6.20
CA PHE A 313 -9.92 12.59 6.54
C PHE A 313 -8.80 12.13 7.48
N ALA A 314 -7.54 12.45 7.15
CA ALA A 314 -6.40 11.99 7.94
C ALA A 314 -6.45 12.53 9.37
N GLU A 315 -6.69 13.83 9.52
CA GLU A 315 -6.83 14.51 10.81
C GLU A 315 -8.00 13.94 11.62
N LYS A 316 -9.18 13.85 11.00
CA LYS A 316 -10.40 13.35 11.64
C LYS A 316 -10.25 11.90 12.07
N PHE A 317 -9.72 11.04 11.21
CA PHE A 317 -9.54 9.62 11.50
C PHE A 317 -8.65 9.41 12.73
N LEU A 318 -7.49 10.09 12.77
CA LEU A 318 -6.57 10.00 13.90
C LEU A 318 -7.25 10.49 15.18
N SER A 319 -7.91 11.64 15.13
CA SER A 319 -8.58 12.17 16.31
C SER A 319 -9.71 11.29 16.80
N ASP A 320 -10.55 10.75 15.91
CA ASP A 320 -11.64 9.84 16.27
C ASP A 320 -11.08 8.55 16.92
N ARG A 321 -9.96 8.00 16.41
CA ARG A 321 -9.29 6.84 17.00
C ARG A 321 -8.67 7.16 18.36
N LEU A 322 -7.98 8.28 18.50
CA LEU A 322 -7.35 8.70 19.75
C LEU A 322 -8.39 9.07 20.82
N THR A 323 -9.53 9.64 20.44
CA THR A 323 -10.65 9.95 21.34
C THR A 323 -11.23 8.68 21.97
N ARG A 324 -11.27 7.56 21.25
CA ARG A 324 -11.73 6.28 21.83
C ARG A 324 -10.78 5.76 22.92
N VAL A 325 -9.50 6.10 22.85
CA VAL A 325 -8.47 5.67 23.81
C VAL A 325 -8.40 6.62 25.01
N PHE A 326 -8.42 7.93 24.74
CA PHE A 326 -8.12 8.95 25.75
C PHE A 326 -9.33 9.72 26.26
N ASP A 327 -10.55 9.47 25.75
CA ASP A 327 -11.78 10.25 26.01
C ASP A 327 -11.73 11.68 25.39
N SER A 328 -12.89 12.19 24.97
CA SER A 328 -13.01 13.47 24.25
C SER A 328 -12.57 14.67 25.08
N ARG A 329 -12.52 14.55 26.41
CA ARG A 329 -12.03 15.62 27.30
C ARG A 329 -10.52 15.84 27.21
N HIS A 330 -9.79 14.88 26.68
CA HIS A 330 -8.32 14.89 26.61
C HIS A 330 -7.78 15.11 25.20
N VAL A 331 -8.64 15.08 24.18
CA VAL A 331 -8.26 15.15 22.76
C VAL A 331 -8.78 16.44 22.15
N PHE A 332 -7.87 17.25 21.64
CA PHE A 332 -8.14 18.57 21.06
C PHE A 332 -7.72 18.56 19.59
N GLN A 333 -8.59 19.00 18.70
CA GLN A 333 -8.35 19.04 17.25
C GLN A 333 -7.99 20.46 16.80
N ASN A 334 -7.13 20.56 15.79
CA ASN A 334 -6.83 21.82 15.09
C ASN A 334 -6.45 22.95 16.06
N VAL A 335 -5.50 22.67 16.95
CA VAL A 335 -5.10 23.60 18.02
C VAL A 335 -4.10 24.60 17.49
N ASP A 336 -4.47 25.87 17.49
CA ASP A 336 -3.58 26.97 17.15
C ASP A 336 -2.70 27.34 18.33
N ILE A 337 -1.41 27.56 18.06
CA ILE A 337 -0.41 27.89 19.08
C ILE A 337 0.15 29.27 18.80
N TYR A 338 -0.11 30.19 19.75
CA TYR A 338 0.23 31.60 19.64
C TYR A 338 1.35 31.97 20.60
N LYS A 339 2.25 32.87 20.17
CA LYS A 339 3.13 33.64 21.05
C LYS A 339 2.73 35.10 20.98
N GLY A 340 2.10 35.59 22.05
CA GLY A 340 1.42 36.89 21.99
C GLY A 340 0.27 36.89 20.97
N LYS A 341 0.42 37.68 19.89
CA LYS A 341 -0.57 37.81 18.80
C LYS A 341 -0.26 36.95 17.58
N ASP A 342 0.97 36.46 17.45
CA ASP A 342 1.41 35.74 16.26
C ASP A 342 1.13 34.25 16.41
N ARG A 343 0.46 33.67 15.41
CA ARG A 343 0.30 32.22 15.28
C ARG A 343 1.63 31.62 14.83
N VAL A 344 2.26 30.82 15.69
CA VAL A 344 3.60 30.28 15.46
C VAL A 344 3.52 28.90 14.80
N THR A 345 2.57 28.08 15.21
CA THR A 345 2.35 26.73 14.69
C THR A 345 0.93 26.27 15.02
N GLU A 346 0.57 25.09 14.54
CA GLU A 346 -0.69 24.39 14.83
C GLU A 346 -0.40 22.91 15.12
N ALA A 347 -1.26 22.28 15.91
CA ALA A 347 -1.30 20.84 16.11
C ALA A 347 -2.62 20.26 15.59
N ASP A 348 -2.55 19.35 14.63
CA ASP A 348 -3.73 18.69 14.06
C ASP A 348 -4.53 17.96 15.15
N VAL A 349 -3.81 17.23 16.02
CA VAL A 349 -4.38 16.68 17.27
C VAL A 349 -3.40 16.87 18.42
N LEU A 350 -3.88 17.48 19.50
CA LEU A 350 -3.18 17.58 20.78
C LEU A 350 -3.89 16.73 21.82
N ILE A 351 -3.14 15.89 22.53
CA ILE A 351 -3.67 15.11 23.65
C ILE A 351 -2.98 15.54 24.93
N LEU A 352 -3.76 15.82 25.97
CA LEU A 352 -3.27 16.10 27.32
C LEU A 352 -3.85 15.07 28.29
N TYR A 353 -3.02 14.15 28.79
CA TYR A 353 -3.46 13.05 29.65
C TYR A 353 -2.49 12.85 30.82
N GLY A 354 -2.95 13.14 32.03
CA GLY A 354 -2.10 13.14 33.22
C GLY A 354 -0.96 14.16 33.09
N ASP A 355 0.28 13.70 33.28
CA ASP A 355 1.50 14.50 33.09
C ASP A 355 2.17 14.28 31.72
N ARG A 356 1.41 13.76 30.74
CA ARG A 356 1.86 13.41 29.39
C ARG A 356 1.11 14.22 28.34
N ALA A 357 1.79 14.48 27.22
CA ALA A 357 1.15 15.01 26.01
C ALA A 357 1.55 14.26 24.75
N LEU A 358 0.63 14.14 23.80
CA LEU A 358 0.92 13.70 22.43
C LEU A 358 0.63 14.88 21.50
N VAL A 359 1.57 15.16 20.60
CA VAL A 359 1.39 16.15 19.53
C VAL A 359 1.37 15.38 18.21
N VAL A 360 0.22 15.32 17.58
CA VAL A 360 0.02 14.55 16.34
C VAL A 360 -0.04 15.51 15.15
N GLN A 361 0.69 15.15 14.10
CA GLN A 361 0.68 15.82 12.80
C GLN A 361 0.34 14.78 11.72
N ALA A 362 -0.72 15.03 10.98
CA ALA A 362 -1.21 14.23 9.88
C ALA A 362 -0.70 14.80 8.54
N LYS A 363 -0.26 13.95 7.61
CA LYS A 363 0.09 14.35 6.24
C LYS A 363 -0.47 13.36 5.23
N SER A 364 -0.68 13.80 4.00
CA SER A 364 -1.21 12.97 2.91
C SER A 364 -0.24 12.78 1.73
N LYS A 365 1.05 13.04 1.96
CA LYS A 365 2.09 12.93 0.93
C LYS A 365 2.55 11.47 0.76
N ARG A 366 2.76 11.07 -0.50
CA ARG A 366 3.31 9.75 -0.92
C ARG A 366 4.64 9.92 -1.62
N LEU A 367 5.40 8.83 -1.73
CA LEU A 367 6.54 8.73 -2.64
C LEU A 367 6.08 8.79 -4.11
N THR A 368 6.71 9.66 -4.87
CA THR A 368 6.52 9.76 -6.32
C THR A 368 7.17 8.59 -7.07
N ILE A 369 6.77 8.38 -8.32
CA ILE A 369 7.37 7.37 -9.21
C ILE A 369 8.88 7.62 -9.37
N GLU A 370 9.30 8.88 -9.51
CA GLU A 370 10.71 9.23 -9.68
C GLU A 370 11.54 8.88 -8.43
N ALA A 371 11.00 9.07 -7.21
CA ALA A 371 11.65 8.59 -5.99
C ALA A 371 11.81 7.06 -6.00
N ARG A 372 10.77 6.31 -6.42
CA ARG A 372 10.81 4.84 -6.52
C ARG A 372 11.79 4.31 -7.57
N LYS A 373 12.11 5.12 -8.59
CA LYS A 373 13.12 4.82 -9.62
C LYS A 373 14.56 5.05 -9.16
N GLY A 374 14.78 5.50 -7.92
CA GLY A 374 16.12 5.75 -7.39
C GLY A 374 16.59 7.21 -7.52
N ASN A 375 15.69 8.18 -7.70
CA ASN A 375 16.06 9.60 -7.69
C ASN A 375 16.22 10.13 -6.25
N ASP A 376 17.47 10.35 -5.83
CA ASP A 376 17.82 10.84 -4.49
C ASP A 376 17.17 12.17 -4.09
N LEU A 377 17.14 13.13 -5.03
CA LEU A 377 16.60 14.46 -4.74
C LEU A 377 15.09 14.38 -4.52
N GLN A 378 14.40 13.62 -5.36
CA GLN A 378 12.96 13.46 -5.25
C GLN A 378 12.57 12.64 -4.01
N LEU A 379 13.34 11.59 -3.69
CA LEU A 379 13.13 10.81 -2.48
C LEU A 379 13.25 11.67 -1.22
N LYS A 380 14.32 12.47 -1.12
CA LYS A 380 14.53 13.37 0.03
C LYS A 380 13.47 14.46 0.12
N ASP A 381 13.05 15.02 -1.02
CA ASP A 381 11.96 16.01 -1.06
C ASP A 381 10.61 15.40 -0.63
N ASP A 382 10.29 14.21 -1.13
CA ASP A 382 9.05 13.51 -0.77
C ASP A 382 9.04 13.13 0.72
N PHE A 383 10.15 12.58 1.25
CA PHE A 383 10.30 12.28 2.68
C PHE A 383 10.21 13.55 3.53
N LYS A 384 10.86 14.64 3.10
CA LYS A 384 10.81 15.91 3.82
C LYS A 384 9.37 16.40 3.98
N LYS A 385 8.62 16.46 2.88
CA LYS A 385 7.23 16.93 2.86
C LYS A 385 6.27 16.01 3.59
N ALA A 386 6.54 14.70 3.61
CA ALA A 386 5.70 13.72 4.29
C ALA A 386 5.95 13.67 5.79
N ILE A 387 7.21 13.71 6.22
CA ILE A 387 7.62 13.36 7.58
C ILE A 387 8.43 14.45 8.26
N HIS A 388 9.48 14.96 7.62
CA HIS A 388 10.39 15.92 8.29
C HIS A 388 9.68 17.21 8.67
N ASP A 389 8.90 17.79 7.75
CA ASP A 389 8.18 19.04 8.00
C ASP A 389 7.10 18.84 9.09
N ALA A 390 6.44 17.67 9.10
CA ALA A 390 5.50 17.29 10.15
C ALA A 390 6.19 17.14 11.51
N TYR A 391 7.39 16.55 11.54
CA TYR A 391 8.17 16.41 12.77
C TYR A 391 8.65 17.75 13.30
N ASP A 392 9.17 18.63 12.44
CA ASP A 392 9.58 19.98 12.85
C ASP A 392 8.38 20.76 13.44
N GLN A 393 7.21 20.65 12.81
CA GLN A 393 5.97 21.25 13.30
C GLN A 393 5.56 20.66 14.66
N ALA A 394 5.59 19.33 14.82
CA ALA A 394 5.28 18.67 16.08
C ALA A 394 6.27 19.04 17.21
N LEU A 395 7.55 19.19 16.86
CA LEU A 395 8.59 19.62 17.78
C LEU A 395 8.37 21.06 18.27
N LEU A 396 8.02 21.99 17.37
CA LEU A 396 7.67 23.36 17.75
C LEU A 396 6.49 23.41 18.72
N CYS A 397 5.46 22.59 18.49
CA CYS A 397 4.34 22.47 19.42
C CYS A 397 4.78 21.90 20.77
N ALA A 398 5.64 20.87 20.76
CA ALA A 398 6.17 20.25 21.97
C ALA A 398 7.03 21.22 22.79
N GLU A 399 7.83 22.07 22.14
CA GLU A 399 8.60 23.13 22.79
C GLU A 399 7.67 24.21 23.37
N ALA A 400 6.63 24.63 22.62
CA ALA A 400 5.63 25.58 23.10
C ALA A 400 4.85 25.06 24.32
N LEU A 401 4.60 23.76 24.41
CA LEU A 401 3.91 23.16 25.57
C LEU A 401 4.69 23.32 26.87
N LEU A 402 6.00 23.58 26.81
CA LEU A 402 6.90 23.74 27.95
C LEU A 402 7.15 25.22 28.34
N ASP A 403 6.62 26.18 27.58
CA ASP A 403 6.85 27.61 27.76
C ASP A 403 5.52 28.35 28.03
N ASP A 404 5.44 29.02 29.19
CA ASP A 404 4.23 29.74 29.63
C ASP A 404 3.88 30.97 28.79
N SER A 405 4.78 31.41 27.91
CA SER A 405 4.50 32.52 26.99
C SER A 405 3.60 32.14 25.80
N TYR A 406 3.31 30.84 25.63
CA TYR A 406 2.45 30.33 24.56
C TYR A 406 1.02 30.05 25.02
N ARG A 407 0.09 30.31 24.11
CA ARG A 407 -1.35 30.05 24.29
C ARG A 407 -1.83 29.04 23.25
N PHE A 408 -2.68 28.13 23.68
CA PHE A 408 -3.22 27.03 22.87
C PHE A 408 -4.71 27.27 22.69
N VAL A 409 -5.15 27.53 21.45
CA VAL A 409 -6.49 28.02 21.15
C VAL A 409 -7.19 27.05 20.21
N LEU A 410 -8.41 26.65 20.57
CA LEU A 410 -9.27 25.79 19.77
C LEU A 410 -9.90 26.57 18.60
N PRO A 411 -10.42 25.88 17.57
CA PRO A 411 -11.17 26.54 16.49
C PRO A 411 -12.39 27.34 16.96
N SER A 412 -12.95 27.00 18.14
CA SER A 412 -14.03 27.77 18.79
C SER A 412 -13.59 29.14 19.31
N GLY A 413 -12.27 29.37 19.45
CA GLY A 413 -11.68 30.51 20.13
C GLY A 413 -11.37 30.28 21.61
N ASP A 414 -11.77 29.12 22.16
CA ASP A 414 -11.51 28.78 23.56
C ASP A 414 -10.03 28.44 23.78
N GLU A 415 -9.45 28.94 24.89
CA GLU A 415 -8.07 28.64 25.27
C GLU A 415 -8.01 27.37 26.12
N ILE A 416 -7.11 26.45 25.76
CA ILE A 416 -6.88 25.20 26.50
C ILE A 416 -6.12 25.52 27.78
N SER A 417 -6.73 25.23 28.93
CA SER A 417 -6.06 25.36 30.22
C SER A 417 -5.07 24.21 30.43
N ILE A 418 -3.78 24.54 30.57
CA ILE A 418 -2.69 23.59 30.84
C ILE A 418 -2.10 23.91 32.22
N PRO A 419 -2.75 23.50 33.32
CA PRO A 419 -2.36 23.92 34.68
C PRO A 419 -1.02 23.32 35.12
N ASN A 420 -0.72 22.09 34.67
CA ASN A 420 0.55 21.43 34.90
C ASN A 420 1.19 21.10 33.56
N ARG A 421 2.42 21.58 33.36
CA ARG A 421 3.18 21.33 32.13
C ARG A 421 3.51 19.83 32.01
N PRO A 422 3.36 19.22 30.83
CA PRO A 422 3.68 17.82 30.64
C PRO A 422 5.16 17.53 30.94
N THR A 423 5.43 16.46 31.69
CA THR A 423 6.80 16.02 31.98
C THR A 423 7.36 15.16 30.84
N LYS A 424 6.47 14.60 30.00
CA LYS A 424 6.83 13.89 28.76
C LYS A 424 5.89 14.27 27.62
N ILE A 425 6.47 14.58 26.47
CA ILE A 425 5.75 14.95 25.25
C ILE A 425 6.21 14.02 24.13
N PHE A 426 5.26 13.40 23.43
CA PHE A 426 5.50 12.48 22.34
C PHE A 426 5.03 13.11 21.02
N PRO A 427 5.96 13.53 20.14
CA PRO A 427 5.62 13.88 18.77
C PRO A 427 5.15 12.63 18.00
N VAL A 428 4.09 12.73 17.22
CA VAL A 428 3.55 11.67 16.38
C VAL A 428 3.35 12.24 14.98
N CYS A 429 3.98 11.63 13.97
CA CYS A 429 3.79 12.00 12.57
C CYS A 429 3.14 10.83 11.86
N SER A 430 1.95 11.04 11.31
CA SER A 430 1.18 10.01 10.64
C SER A 430 0.88 10.39 9.19
N VAL A 431 1.09 9.46 8.27
CA VAL A 431 0.71 9.62 6.86
C VAL A 431 -0.59 8.89 6.53
N SER A 432 -1.44 9.49 5.69
CA SER A 432 -2.73 8.92 5.31
C SER A 432 -2.64 7.81 4.26
N ASP A 433 -1.48 7.54 3.69
CA ASP A 433 -1.31 6.57 2.62
C ASP A 433 -0.02 5.79 2.82
N HIS A 434 0.06 4.60 2.22
CA HIS A 434 1.23 3.75 2.33
C HIS A 434 2.49 4.51 1.88
N PHE A 435 3.47 4.57 2.78
CA PHE A 435 4.79 5.12 2.53
C PHE A 435 5.83 3.99 2.65
N PRO A 436 6.29 3.43 1.52
CA PRO A 436 7.19 2.28 1.51
C PRO A 436 8.47 2.54 2.32
N ALA A 437 8.93 1.52 3.07
CA ALA A 437 10.14 1.60 3.89
C ALA A 437 10.19 2.78 4.88
N LEU A 438 9.04 3.27 5.36
CA LEU A 438 8.93 4.47 6.21
C LEU A 438 9.84 4.42 7.44
N ALA A 439 9.87 3.31 8.19
CA ALA A 439 10.68 3.17 9.39
C ALA A 439 12.20 3.26 9.09
N ALA A 440 12.64 2.62 7.99
CA ALA A 440 14.03 2.68 7.55
C ALA A 440 14.41 4.11 7.11
N GLN A 441 13.56 4.75 6.31
CA GLN A 441 13.76 6.13 5.87
C GLN A 441 13.76 7.12 7.04
N ALA A 442 12.86 6.95 8.01
CA ALA A 442 12.81 7.80 9.20
C ALA A 442 14.08 7.68 10.03
N ARG A 443 14.56 6.46 10.26
CA ARG A 443 15.83 6.23 10.98
C ARG A 443 17.01 6.91 10.29
N GLN A 444 16.99 6.98 8.96
CA GLN A 444 18.11 7.51 8.19
C GLN A 444 18.07 9.02 7.98
N PHE A 445 16.92 9.54 7.58
CA PHE A 445 16.79 10.92 7.11
C PHE A 445 16.32 11.89 8.20
N LEU A 446 15.70 11.40 9.27
CA LEU A 446 15.18 12.26 10.33
C LEU A 446 16.24 12.56 11.39
N LYS A 447 16.55 13.84 11.59
CA LYS A 447 17.42 14.29 12.68
C LYS A 447 16.61 14.51 13.95
N ILE A 448 16.52 13.48 14.77
CA ILE A 448 15.72 13.52 16.01
C ILE A 448 16.38 14.42 17.05
N LYS A 449 15.63 15.42 17.53
CA LYS A 449 15.95 16.27 18.68
C LYS A 449 15.09 15.83 19.87
N SER A 450 15.66 14.98 20.73
CA SER A 450 15.01 14.56 21.98
C SER A 450 15.60 15.29 23.19
N THR A 451 14.75 15.64 24.15
CA THR A 451 15.15 16.22 25.44
C THR A 451 14.63 15.36 26.59
N LYS A 452 14.86 15.79 27.83
CA LYS A 452 14.27 15.12 29.00
C LYS A 452 12.74 15.05 28.90
N ASN A 453 12.12 16.12 28.38
CA ASN A 453 10.67 16.25 28.24
C ASN A 453 10.18 15.76 26.87
N VAL A 454 10.84 16.13 25.77
CA VAL A 454 10.41 15.76 24.41
C VAL A 454 11.03 14.42 23.99
N GLN A 455 10.19 13.42 23.76
CA GLN A 455 10.62 12.06 23.44
C GLN A 455 10.88 11.90 21.93
N PRO A 456 11.60 10.84 21.50
CA PRO A 456 11.69 10.49 20.09
C PRO A 456 10.31 10.36 19.44
N PRO A 457 10.15 10.78 18.17
CA PRO A 457 8.85 10.78 17.51
C PRO A 457 8.39 9.36 17.18
N VAL A 458 7.07 9.17 17.19
CA VAL A 458 6.43 8.01 16.55
C VAL A 458 6.12 8.38 15.11
N ILE A 459 6.79 7.71 14.16
CA ILE A 459 6.56 7.89 12.73
C ILE A 459 5.76 6.71 12.21
N THR A 460 4.59 6.95 11.65
CA THR A 460 3.64 5.89 11.30
C THR A 460 2.67 6.30 10.19
N ASP A 461 1.69 5.46 9.88
CA ASP A 461 0.61 5.72 8.95
C ASP A 461 -0.76 5.52 9.63
N VAL A 462 -1.86 5.80 8.91
CA VAL A 462 -3.22 5.60 9.43
C VAL A 462 -3.57 4.13 9.66
N PHE A 463 -2.92 3.20 8.97
CA PHE A 463 -3.19 1.77 9.12
C PHE A 463 -2.69 1.24 10.48
N PHE A 464 -1.66 1.84 11.05
CA PHE A 464 -1.23 1.56 12.43
C PHE A 464 -2.33 1.83 13.47
N PHE A 465 -3.19 2.82 13.25
CA PHE A 465 -4.32 3.15 14.12
C PHE A 465 -5.61 2.41 13.74
N GLY A 466 -5.57 1.60 12.68
CA GLY A 466 -6.72 0.93 12.08
C GLY A 466 -7.06 -0.44 12.68
N CYS A 467 -6.49 -0.84 13.83
CA CYS A 467 -6.93 -2.07 14.48
C CYS A 467 -8.31 -1.85 15.12
N SER A 468 -9.31 -2.59 14.64
CA SER A 468 -10.62 -2.70 15.26
C SER A 468 -10.48 -3.47 16.56
N ASN A 469 -10.98 -2.89 17.67
CA ASN A 469 -11.36 -3.68 18.85
C ASN A 469 -12.70 -4.35 18.57
#